data_AF-A0A6D2GEK0-F1
#
_entry.id   AF-A0A6D2GEK0-F1
#
_cell.length_a   1.000
_cell.length_b   1.000
_cell.length_c   1.000
_cell.angle_alpha   90.00
_cell.angle_beta   90.00
_cell.angle_gamma   90.00
#
_symmetry.space_group_name_H-M   'P 1'
#
loop_
_entity.id
_entity.type
_entity.pdbx_description
1 polymer ?
#
loop_
_entity_poly.entity_id
_entity_poly.type
_entity_poly.pdbx_seq_one_letter_code
_entity_poly.pdbx_strand_id
1 'polypeptide(L)'
;MLAKADISSDQIAAIGITNQRETAIVWERETGKPIYNAIVWQCRRTADICEQLKRDGLEDYIRDNTGLVVDPYFSGTKVKWILDHVEGSRERAKRGELLFGTVDTWLIWKMTQGRVHVTDYTNASRTMLFNIHDLDWDDKMLDVLDIPRAMLPQVRKSSEVYGQTNIGGKGGTRIPIAGIAGDQQAALFGQLCVKEGMAKNTYGTGCFMLMNTGEKAVKSENGLLTTIACGPSGEVNYALEGAVFYGGGIHSMAA
;
A
#
# COMPACT_ATOMS: atom_id res chain seq x y z
N MET A 1 10.79 22.35 5.81
CA MET A 1 11.99 21.73 5.21
C MET A 1 12.52 22.61 4.08
N LEU A 2 11.71 22.95 3.06
CA LEU A 2 12.09 23.87 1.98
C LEU A 2 12.58 25.24 2.46
N ALA A 3 11.81 25.92 3.31
CA ALA A 3 12.24 27.21 3.90
C ALA A 3 13.49 27.11 4.77
N LYS A 4 13.79 25.94 5.35
CA LYS A 4 15.03 25.72 6.11
C LYS A 4 16.24 25.47 5.21
N ALA A 5 16.00 24.97 4.00
CA ALA A 5 17.02 24.68 3.00
C ALA A 5 17.20 25.82 1.98
N ASP A 6 16.43 26.91 2.11
CA ASP A 6 16.37 28.02 1.15
C ASP A 6 16.07 27.56 -0.31
N ILE A 7 15.19 26.57 -0.44
CA ILE A 7 14.76 26.01 -1.73
C ILE A 7 13.34 26.47 -2.04
N SER A 8 13.15 27.05 -3.22
CA SER A 8 11.85 27.46 -3.77
C SER A 8 11.14 26.32 -4.48
N SER A 9 9.81 26.42 -4.64
CA SER A 9 9.01 25.35 -5.24
C SER A 9 9.33 25.12 -6.73
N ASP A 10 9.82 26.14 -7.45
CA ASP A 10 10.25 26.04 -8.84
C ASP A 10 11.59 25.31 -9.03
N GLN A 11 12.35 25.07 -7.96
CA GLN A 11 13.58 24.27 -7.99
C GLN A 11 13.33 22.77 -7.78
N ILE A 12 12.07 22.36 -7.53
CA ILE A 12 11.73 20.96 -7.25
C ILE A 12 11.30 20.29 -8.55
N ALA A 13 12.15 19.40 -9.06
CA ALA A 13 11.85 18.65 -10.28
C ALA A 13 10.64 17.72 -10.12
N ALA A 14 10.54 16.99 -9.00
CA ALA A 14 9.44 16.08 -8.71
C ALA A 14 9.35 15.73 -7.21
N ILE A 15 8.25 15.10 -6.82
CA ILE A 15 8.05 14.51 -5.49
C ILE A 15 7.92 12.99 -5.62
N GLY A 16 8.72 12.27 -4.82
CA GLY A 16 8.55 10.84 -4.54
C GLY A 16 7.87 10.63 -3.19
N ILE A 17 6.96 9.67 -3.12
CA ILE A 17 6.21 9.31 -1.91
C ILE A 17 6.60 7.89 -1.50
N THR A 18 6.93 7.73 -0.22
CA THR A 18 7.02 6.41 0.40
C THR A 18 6.34 6.41 1.75
N ASN A 19 5.81 5.26 2.16
CA ASN A 19 4.87 5.16 3.26
C ASN A 19 4.97 3.83 4.01
N GLN A 20 4.51 3.84 5.26
CA GLN A 20 4.13 2.61 5.95
C GLN A 20 3.09 1.86 5.11
N ARG A 21 3.34 0.57 4.87
CA ARG A 21 2.48 -0.29 4.08
C ARG A 21 1.27 -0.77 4.92
N GLU A 22 0.31 -1.43 4.25
CA GLU A 22 -0.91 -2.06 4.78
C GLU A 22 -1.93 -1.19 5.55
N THR A 23 -1.54 -0.06 6.14
CA THR A 23 -2.43 0.84 6.89
C THR A 23 -3.57 1.32 5.98
N ALA A 24 -4.81 1.04 6.41
CA ALA A 24 -6.01 1.26 5.61
C ALA A 24 -6.76 2.52 6.05
N ILE A 25 -7.17 3.33 5.07
CA ILE A 25 -7.94 4.57 5.26
C ILE A 25 -9.17 4.53 4.37
N VAL A 26 -10.33 4.89 4.91
CA VAL A 26 -11.58 5.05 4.17
C VAL A 26 -12.12 6.45 4.41
N TRP A 27 -12.47 7.16 3.35
CA TRP A 27 -12.94 8.56 3.41
C TRP A 27 -14.06 8.84 2.43
N GLU A 28 -14.82 9.90 2.71
CA GLU A 28 -15.84 10.41 1.81
C GLU A 28 -15.21 11.11 0.60
N ARG A 29 -15.62 10.73 -0.62
CA ARG A 29 -15.10 11.28 -1.88
C ARG A 29 -15.29 12.80 -1.97
N GLU A 30 -16.46 13.30 -1.59
CA GLU A 30 -16.81 14.72 -1.74
C GLU A 30 -16.10 15.60 -0.69
N THR A 31 -16.14 15.20 0.57
CA THR A 31 -15.65 16.03 1.68
C THR A 31 -14.16 15.81 1.94
N GLY A 32 -13.60 14.68 1.52
CA GLY A 32 -12.25 14.25 1.88
C GLY A 32 -12.06 13.92 3.34
N LYS A 33 -13.16 13.73 4.10
CA LYS A 33 -13.10 13.42 5.52
C LYS A 33 -13.05 11.91 5.72
N PRO A 34 -12.10 11.38 6.52
CA PRO A 34 -12.11 9.99 6.93
C PRO A 34 -13.39 9.65 7.68
N ILE A 35 -13.97 8.48 7.40
CA ILE A 35 -15.16 7.99 8.11
C ILE A 35 -14.80 7.23 9.40
N TYR A 36 -13.52 6.94 9.57
CA TYR A 36 -12.95 6.26 10.72
C TYR A 36 -11.45 6.61 10.83
N ASN A 37 -10.85 6.34 11.99
CA ASN A 37 -9.39 6.42 12.13
C ASN A 37 -8.71 5.42 11.19
N ALA A 38 -7.52 5.78 10.70
CA ALA A 38 -6.69 4.84 9.95
C ALA A 38 -6.43 3.58 10.79
N ILE A 39 -6.65 2.39 10.22
CA ILE A 39 -6.34 1.13 10.90
C ILE A 39 -4.92 0.74 10.50
N VAL A 40 -4.00 0.87 11.46
CA VAL A 40 -2.57 0.63 11.24
C VAL A 40 -2.26 -0.86 10.97
N TRP A 41 -1.17 -1.10 10.27
CA TRP A 41 -0.69 -2.45 9.90
C TRP A 41 -0.52 -3.39 11.11
N GLN A 42 -0.11 -2.86 12.27
CA GLN A 42 0.06 -3.63 13.52
C GLN A 42 -1.26 -4.08 14.16
N CYS A 43 -2.39 -3.47 13.78
CA CYS A 43 -3.66 -3.74 14.42
C CYS A 43 -4.15 -5.17 14.14
N ARG A 44 -4.50 -5.90 15.20
CA ARG A 44 -4.96 -7.30 15.15
C ARG A 44 -6.48 -7.47 15.17
N ARG A 45 -7.25 -6.38 15.15
CA ARG A 45 -8.71 -6.39 15.37
C ARG A 45 -9.51 -7.22 14.36
N THR A 46 -8.89 -7.60 13.24
CA THR A 46 -9.53 -8.35 12.15
C THR A 46 -9.22 -9.85 12.20
N ALA A 47 -8.68 -10.35 13.33
CA ALA A 47 -8.38 -11.77 13.53
C ALA A 47 -9.59 -12.67 13.24
N ASP A 48 -10.79 -12.32 13.72
CA ASP A 48 -11.98 -13.14 13.49
C ASP A 48 -12.38 -13.20 12.01
N ILE A 49 -12.17 -12.13 11.25
CA ILE A 49 -12.38 -12.10 9.79
C ILE A 49 -11.38 -13.05 9.12
N CYS A 50 -10.11 -13.03 9.55
CA CYS A 50 -9.09 -13.93 9.04
C CYS A 50 -9.41 -15.40 9.33
N GLU A 51 -9.84 -15.73 10.54
CA GLU A 51 -10.25 -17.10 10.88
C GLU A 51 -11.44 -17.57 10.05
N GLN A 52 -12.38 -16.66 9.72
CA GLN A 52 -13.46 -16.99 8.80
C GLN A 52 -12.95 -17.31 7.39
N LEU A 53 -12.05 -16.49 6.83
CA LEU A 53 -11.45 -16.75 5.51
C LEU A 53 -10.74 -18.12 5.44
N LYS A 54 -10.07 -18.52 6.54
CA LYS A 54 -9.43 -19.84 6.64
C LYS A 54 -10.45 -20.97 6.66
N ARG A 55 -11.52 -20.84 7.47
CA ARG A 55 -12.61 -21.83 7.51
C ARG A 55 -13.30 -22.00 6.16
N ASP A 56 -13.39 -20.92 5.38
CA ASP A 56 -13.95 -20.93 4.03
C ASP A 56 -12.98 -21.50 2.97
N GLY A 57 -11.79 -21.95 3.38
CA GLY A 57 -10.82 -22.64 2.52
C GLY A 57 -10.08 -21.72 1.55
N LEU A 58 -9.98 -20.43 1.84
CA LEU A 58 -9.42 -19.44 0.91
C LEU A 58 -7.91 -19.26 1.02
N GLU A 59 -7.24 -19.95 1.94
CA GLU A 59 -5.79 -19.77 2.20
C GLU A 59 -4.94 -20.00 0.95
N ASP A 60 -5.17 -21.10 0.23
CA ASP A 60 -4.40 -21.43 -0.97
C ASP A 60 -4.66 -20.42 -2.10
N TYR A 61 -5.92 -20.01 -2.28
CA TYR A 61 -6.27 -19.00 -3.27
C TYR A 61 -5.61 -17.65 -2.98
N ILE A 62 -5.69 -17.18 -1.73
CA ILE A 62 -5.07 -15.93 -1.31
C ILE A 62 -3.55 -15.99 -1.53
N ARG A 63 -2.91 -17.09 -1.14
CA ARG A 63 -1.47 -17.26 -1.33
C ARG A 63 -1.08 -17.31 -2.79
N ASP A 64 -1.83 -18.01 -3.62
CA ASP A 64 -1.49 -18.21 -5.02
C ASP A 64 -1.74 -16.95 -5.86
N ASN A 65 -2.80 -16.18 -5.57
CA ASN A 65 -3.17 -14.98 -6.34
C ASN A 65 -2.52 -13.69 -5.81
N THR A 66 -2.28 -13.58 -4.50
CA THR A 66 -1.74 -12.35 -3.89
C THR A 66 -0.29 -12.49 -3.41
N GLY A 67 0.20 -13.72 -3.26
CA GLY A 67 1.51 -14.00 -2.66
C GLY A 67 1.54 -13.85 -1.13
N LEU A 68 0.39 -13.55 -0.51
CA LEU A 68 0.28 -13.27 0.92
C LEU A 68 -0.31 -14.46 1.71
N VAL A 69 -0.25 -14.36 3.04
CA VAL A 69 -0.93 -15.28 3.96
C VAL A 69 -2.22 -14.65 4.49
N VAL A 70 -3.11 -15.45 5.07
CA VAL A 70 -4.31 -14.92 5.73
C VAL A 70 -3.96 -14.44 7.13
N ASP A 71 -3.75 -13.13 7.27
CA ASP A 71 -3.39 -12.51 8.54
C ASP A 71 -3.96 -11.07 8.66
N PRO A 72 -4.34 -10.60 9.88
CA PRO A 72 -4.80 -9.24 10.15
C PRO A 72 -3.85 -8.13 9.71
N TYR A 73 -2.60 -8.44 9.36
CA TYR A 73 -1.60 -7.50 8.87
C TYR A 73 -2.09 -6.71 7.65
N PHE A 74 -2.75 -7.36 6.69
CA PHE A 74 -3.07 -6.78 5.38
C PHE A 74 -4.36 -5.93 5.34
N SER A 75 -4.44 -5.01 4.37
CA SER A 75 -5.49 -3.98 4.32
C SER A 75 -6.91 -4.51 4.13
N GLY A 76 -7.10 -5.58 3.34
CA GLY A 76 -8.42 -6.04 2.91
C GLY A 76 -9.37 -6.33 4.06
N THR A 77 -8.88 -7.01 5.10
CA THR A 77 -9.70 -7.29 6.29
C THR A 77 -10.00 -6.03 7.10
N LYS A 78 -9.12 -5.03 7.09
CA LYS A 78 -9.31 -3.74 7.76
C LYS A 78 -10.38 -2.91 7.05
N VAL A 79 -10.42 -2.94 5.72
CA VAL A 79 -11.48 -2.29 4.93
C VAL A 79 -12.83 -2.94 5.23
N LYS A 80 -12.92 -4.27 5.17
CA LYS A 80 -14.12 -5.01 5.56
C LYS A 80 -14.57 -4.64 6.97
N TRP A 81 -13.65 -4.59 7.93
CA TRP A 81 -13.96 -4.20 9.31
C TRP A 81 -14.57 -2.80 9.38
N ILE A 82 -14.02 -1.80 8.69
CA ILE A 82 -14.59 -0.44 8.67
C ILE A 82 -16.02 -0.48 8.09
N LEU A 83 -16.21 -1.20 6.99
CA LEU A 83 -17.53 -1.31 6.34
C LEU A 83 -18.58 -2.05 7.19
N ASP A 84 -18.14 -2.97 8.06
CA ASP A 84 -19.00 -3.70 8.98
C ASP A 84 -19.35 -2.89 10.25
N HIS A 85 -18.51 -1.93 10.64
CA HIS A 85 -18.64 -1.24 11.95
C HIS A 85 -19.07 0.22 11.83
N VAL A 86 -18.84 0.88 10.69
CA VAL A 86 -19.33 2.25 10.47
C VAL A 86 -20.72 2.17 9.84
N GLU A 87 -21.73 2.64 10.58
CA GLU A 87 -23.13 2.56 10.16
C GLU A 87 -23.36 3.16 8.76
N GLY A 88 -24.08 2.43 7.91
CA GLY A 88 -24.42 2.84 6.55
C GLY A 88 -23.24 2.89 5.56
N SER A 89 -22.00 2.69 6.00
CA SER A 89 -20.80 2.86 5.16
C SER A 89 -20.79 1.92 3.96
N ARG A 90 -21.24 0.67 4.12
CA ARG A 90 -21.31 -0.32 3.03
C ARG A 90 -22.20 0.13 1.87
N GLU A 91 -23.39 0.65 2.16
CA GLU A 91 -24.29 1.15 1.12
C GLU A 91 -23.78 2.44 0.47
N ARG A 92 -23.12 3.30 1.25
CA ARG A 92 -22.43 4.49 0.72
C ARG A 92 -21.26 4.12 -0.21
N ALA A 93 -20.48 3.11 0.16
CA ALA A 93 -19.41 2.56 -0.66
C ALA A 93 -19.92 2.00 -1.98
N LYS A 94 -21.04 1.24 -1.97
CA LYS A 94 -21.70 0.74 -3.20
C LYS A 94 -22.14 1.88 -4.13
N ARG A 95 -22.56 3.02 -3.57
CA ARG A 95 -22.88 4.24 -4.35
C ARG A 95 -21.66 5.04 -4.81
N GLY A 96 -20.44 4.59 -4.50
CA GLY A 96 -19.19 5.28 -4.88
C GLY A 96 -18.89 6.55 -4.09
N GLU A 97 -19.60 6.77 -2.97
CA GLU A 97 -19.41 7.94 -2.09
C GLU A 97 -18.17 7.79 -1.21
N LEU A 98 -17.69 6.56 -1.01
CA LEU A 98 -16.51 6.28 -0.19
C LEU A 98 -15.36 5.80 -1.05
N LEU A 99 -14.17 6.24 -0.68
CA LEU A 99 -12.90 5.82 -1.26
C LEU A 99 -12.08 5.06 -0.22
N PHE A 100 -11.36 4.06 -0.70
CA PHE A 100 -10.31 3.36 0.03
C PHE A 100 -8.94 3.77 -0.50
N GLY A 101 -7.95 3.75 0.39
CA GLY A 101 -6.56 3.80 0.01
C GLY A 101 -5.63 3.41 1.14
N THR A 102 -4.43 2.98 0.76
CA THR A 102 -3.25 2.98 1.62
C THR A 102 -2.75 4.41 1.80
N VAL A 103 -1.70 4.58 2.61
CA VAL A 103 -1.21 5.92 3.00
C VAL A 103 -0.71 6.74 1.80
N ASP A 104 -0.06 6.12 0.81
CA ASP A 104 0.33 6.76 -0.46
C ASP A 104 -0.88 7.34 -1.19
N THR A 105 -1.95 6.55 -1.37
CA THR A 105 -3.18 6.99 -2.03
C THR A 105 -3.78 8.18 -1.31
N TRP A 106 -3.85 8.12 0.02
CA TRP A 106 -4.36 9.21 0.84
C TRP A 106 -3.53 10.49 0.68
N LEU A 107 -2.20 10.38 0.76
CA LEU A 107 -1.30 11.53 0.61
C LEU A 107 -1.45 12.17 -0.77
N ILE A 108 -1.49 11.38 -1.85
CA ILE A 108 -1.68 11.88 -3.21
C ILE A 108 -3.05 12.54 -3.36
N TRP A 109 -4.10 11.92 -2.84
CA TRP A 109 -5.45 12.48 -2.85
C TRP A 109 -5.46 13.85 -2.17
N LYS A 110 -4.83 14.00 -0.99
CA LYS A 110 -4.71 15.30 -0.30
C LYS A 110 -3.86 16.30 -1.06
N MET A 111 -2.69 15.88 -1.56
CA MET A 111 -1.76 16.75 -2.29
C MET A 111 -2.33 17.24 -3.62
N THR A 112 -3.21 16.46 -4.24
CA THR A 112 -3.86 16.81 -5.51
C THR A 112 -5.24 17.44 -5.33
N GLN A 113 -5.67 17.68 -4.08
CA GLN A 113 -6.98 18.27 -3.74
C GLN A 113 -8.14 17.43 -4.30
N GLY A 114 -8.05 16.11 -4.14
CA GLY A 114 -9.07 15.14 -4.52
C GLY A 114 -9.12 14.77 -6.00
N ARG A 115 -8.23 15.32 -6.83
CA ARG A 115 -8.22 15.09 -8.29
C ARG A 115 -7.66 13.72 -8.69
N VAL A 116 -6.77 13.14 -7.90
CA VAL A 116 -6.05 11.91 -8.24
C VAL A 116 -6.25 10.87 -7.13
N HIS A 117 -6.80 9.72 -7.50
CA HIS A 117 -7.03 8.57 -6.62
C HIS A 117 -6.32 7.35 -7.19
N VAL A 118 -5.06 7.18 -6.78
CA VAL A 118 -4.13 6.20 -7.35
C VAL A 118 -3.29 5.54 -6.25
N THR A 119 -2.76 4.35 -6.55
CA THR A 119 -1.73 3.66 -5.78
C THR A 119 -0.72 3.02 -6.74
N ASP A 120 0.42 2.57 -6.25
CA ASP A 120 1.38 1.82 -7.06
C ASP A 120 1.28 0.30 -6.84
N TYR A 121 1.93 -0.47 -7.70
CA TYR A 121 1.93 -1.93 -7.59
C TYR A 121 2.49 -2.43 -6.24
N THR A 122 3.48 -1.76 -5.66
CA THR A 122 4.10 -2.22 -4.41
C THR A 122 3.19 -2.03 -3.20
N ASN A 123 2.34 -0.99 -3.17
CA ASN A 123 1.32 -0.84 -2.14
C ASN A 123 0.10 -1.72 -2.43
N ALA A 124 -0.36 -1.80 -3.68
CA ALA A 124 -1.50 -2.62 -4.08
C ALA A 124 -1.29 -4.10 -3.72
N SER A 125 -0.09 -4.66 -3.96
CA SER A 125 0.25 -6.05 -3.64
C SER A 125 0.20 -6.38 -2.14
N ARG A 126 0.05 -5.37 -1.26
CA ARG A 126 -0.02 -5.53 0.20
C ARG A 126 -1.43 -5.44 0.75
N THR A 127 -2.40 -5.25 -0.11
CA THR A 127 -3.80 -5.10 0.28
C THR A 127 -4.50 -6.43 0.54
N MET A 128 -3.99 -7.55 0.00
CA MET A 128 -4.70 -8.84 -0.12
C MET A 128 -5.94 -8.77 -1.03
N LEU A 129 -6.12 -7.68 -1.77
CA LEU A 129 -7.21 -7.47 -2.74
C LEU A 129 -6.70 -7.42 -4.18
N PHE A 130 -5.39 -7.50 -4.39
CA PHE A 130 -4.74 -7.30 -5.67
C PHE A 130 -4.09 -8.61 -6.12
N ASN A 131 -4.40 -9.03 -7.34
CA ASN A 131 -3.79 -10.18 -7.96
C ASN A 131 -2.43 -9.77 -8.53
N ILE A 132 -1.36 -10.33 -7.99
CA ILE A 132 0.00 -9.92 -8.34
C ILE A 132 0.46 -10.43 -9.71
N HIS A 133 -0.25 -11.38 -10.31
CA HIS A 133 0.08 -11.94 -11.63
C HIS A 133 -0.66 -11.22 -12.74
N ASP A 134 -1.96 -10.98 -12.55
CA ASP A 134 -2.81 -10.26 -13.51
C ASP A 134 -2.61 -8.74 -13.44
N LEU A 135 -2.00 -8.26 -12.35
CA LEU A 135 -1.76 -6.85 -12.06
C LEU A 135 -3.05 -6.02 -12.03
N ASP A 136 -4.12 -6.61 -11.49
CA ASP A 136 -5.41 -5.95 -11.27
C ASP A 136 -6.02 -6.35 -9.92
N TRP A 137 -7.02 -5.59 -9.47
CA TRP A 137 -7.82 -5.95 -8.31
C TRP A 137 -8.55 -7.28 -8.55
N ASP A 138 -8.47 -8.18 -7.57
CA ASP A 138 -8.99 -9.54 -7.63
C ASP A 138 -10.48 -9.57 -7.26
N ASP A 139 -11.35 -9.74 -8.25
CA ASP A 139 -12.81 -9.68 -8.06
C ASP A 139 -13.31 -10.72 -7.05
N LYS A 140 -12.71 -11.91 -6.99
CA LYS A 140 -13.09 -12.92 -5.99
C LYS A 140 -12.77 -12.45 -4.58
N MET A 141 -11.61 -11.84 -4.36
CA MET A 141 -11.28 -11.25 -3.06
C MET A 141 -12.19 -10.07 -2.69
N LEU A 142 -12.58 -9.25 -3.67
CA LEU A 142 -13.55 -8.18 -3.46
C LEU A 142 -14.92 -8.73 -3.07
N ASP A 143 -15.41 -9.76 -3.75
CA ASP A 143 -16.69 -10.40 -3.45
C ASP A 143 -16.69 -11.08 -2.08
N VAL A 144 -15.64 -11.85 -1.76
CA VAL A 144 -15.47 -12.53 -0.47
C VAL A 144 -15.49 -11.55 0.69
N LEU A 145 -14.82 -10.41 0.54
CA LEU A 145 -14.75 -9.38 1.60
C LEU A 145 -15.91 -8.37 1.51
N ASP A 146 -16.77 -8.51 0.51
CA ASP A 146 -17.85 -7.58 0.14
C ASP A 146 -17.32 -6.13 0.07
N ILE A 147 -16.29 -5.89 -0.74
CA ILE A 147 -15.69 -4.56 -0.92
C ILE A 147 -16.08 -4.03 -2.30
N PRO A 148 -16.88 -2.96 -2.39
CA PRO A 148 -17.25 -2.38 -3.67
C PRO A 148 -16.02 -1.87 -4.45
N ARG A 149 -15.83 -2.37 -5.67
CA ARG A 149 -14.72 -1.99 -6.56
C ARG A 149 -14.63 -0.47 -6.80
N ALA A 150 -15.76 0.24 -6.73
CA ALA A 150 -15.84 1.70 -6.85
C ALA A 150 -15.03 2.48 -5.79
N MET A 151 -14.63 1.82 -4.69
CA MET A 151 -13.78 2.41 -3.66
C MET A 151 -12.30 2.40 -4.01
N LEU A 152 -11.87 1.54 -4.95
CA LEU A 152 -10.46 1.21 -5.13
C LEU A 152 -9.73 2.25 -5.99
N PRO A 153 -8.48 2.61 -5.65
CA PRO A 153 -7.68 3.50 -6.47
C PRO A 153 -7.26 2.83 -7.77
N GLN A 154 -6.94 3.63 -8.79
CA GLN A 154 -6.27 3.12 -9.98
C GLN A 154 -4.84 2.70 -9.63
N VAL A 155 -4.45 1.48 -9.96
CA VAL A 155 -3.08 0.99 -9.78
C VAL A 155 -2.21 1.45 -10.95
N ARG A 156 -1.02 1.95 -10.64
CA ARG A 156 -0.07 2.60 -11.56
C ARG A 156 1.35 2.07 -11.34
N LYS A 157 2.26 2.35 -12.27
CA LYS A 157 3.69 2.03 -12.11
C LYS A 157 4.28 2.84 -10.95
N SER A 158 5.32 2.32 -10.31
CA SER A 158 6.00 3.02 -9.19
C SER A 158 6.79 4.26 -9.65
N SER A 159 7.09 4.38 -10.95
CA SER A 159 7.80 5.51 -11.55
C SER A 159 7.06 6.03 -12.78
N GLU A 160 6.11 6.94 -12.57
CA GLU A 160 5.41 7.71 -13.61
C GLU A 160 4.80 8.99 -13.01
N VAL A 161 4.39 9.95 -13.85
CA VAL A 161 3.73 11.18 -13.36
C VAL A 161 2.25 10.91 -13.10
N TYR A 162 1.85 10.90 -11.83
CA TYR A 162 0.45 10.64 -11.43
C TYR A 162 -0.43 11.89 -11.43
N GLY A 163 0.20 13.05 -11.27
CA GLY A 163 -0.46 14.33 -11.10
C GLY A 163 0.49 15.40 -10.60
N GLN A 164 -0.06 16.56 -10.27
CA GLN A 164 0.73 17.69 -9.81
C GLN A 164 0.10 18.33 -8.58
N THR A 165 0.95 18.80 -7.67
CA THR A 165 0.57 19.52 -6.47
C THR A 165 1.02 20.98 -6.52
N ASN A 166 0.29 21.84 -5.81
CA ASN A 166 0.69 23.21 -5.54
C ASN A 166 0.92 23.34 -4.04
N ILE A 167 2.16 23.59 -3.64
CA ILE A 167 2.56 23.76 -2.23
C ILE A 167 2.75 25.24 -1.84
N GLY A 168 2.28 26.18 -2.66
CA GLY A 168 2.51 27.61 -2.49
C GLY A 168 3.86 28.08 -3.05
N GLY A 169 4.27 29.29 -2.67
CA GLY A 169 5.46 29.97 -3.20
C GLY A 169 5.12 31.04 -4.25
N LYS A 170 5.98 31.23 -5.25
CA LYS A 170 5.67 32.09 -6.41
C LYS A 170 4.45 31.48 -7.12
N GLY A 171 3.34 32.23 -7.17
CA GLY A 171 2.04 31.71 -7.57
C GLY A 171 2.09 30.98 -8.92
N GLY A 172 1.47 29.80 -9.00
CA GLY A 172 1.31 29.04 -10.25
C GLY A 172 2.17 27.79 -10.37
N THR A 173 3.25 27.64 -9.60
CA THR A 173 4.10 26.44 -9.67
C THR A 173 3.30 25.16 -9.38
N ARG A 174 3.54 24.12 -10.19
CA ARG A 174 2.94 22.80 -10.07
C ARG A 174 4.04 21.76 -10.12
N ILE A 175 4.25 21.07 -9.01
CA ILE A 175 5.32 20.07 -8.88
C ILE A 175 4.73 18.71 -9.24
N PRO A 176 5.34 17.95 -10.15
CA PRO A 176 4.88 16.60 -10.48
C PRO A 176 5.13 15.64 -9.31
N ILE A 177 4.13 14.83 -9.00
CA ILE A 177 4.28 13.66 -8.14
C ILE A 177 4.61 12.51 -9.09
N ALA A 178 5.82 11.96 -8.98
CA ALA A 178 6.40 11.10 -10.02
C ALA A 178 7.04 9.79 -9.51
N GLY A 179 7.00 9.52 -8.20
CA GLY A 179 7.42 8.24 -7.63
C GLY A 179 6.54 7.82 -6.47
N ILE A 180 6.17 6.54 -6.39
CA ILE A 180 5.46 5.94 -5.27
C ILE A 180 6.03 4.55 -5.05
N ALA A 181 6.36 4.21 -3.80
CA ALA A 181 6.58 2.82 -3.41
C ALA A 181 6.36 2.66 -1.90
N GLY A 182 5.87 1.49 -1.48
CA GLY A 182 5.87 1.09 -0.07
C GLY A 182 7.30 1.16 0.50
N ASP A 183 7.43 1.56 1.77
CA ASP A 183 8.71 1.84 2.43
C ASP A 183 9.79 0.76 2.24
N GLN A 184 9.44 -0.50 2.37
CA GLN A 184 10.41 -1.58 2.25
C GLN A 184 10.88 -1.80 0.81
N GLN A 185 9.99 -1.64 -0.18
CA GLN A 185 10.34 -1.69 -1.60
C GLN A 185 11.12 -0.45 -2.03
N ALA A 186 10.78 0.74 -1.51
CA ALA A 186 11.56 1.95 -1.70
C ALA A 186 12.99 1.78 -1.14
N ALA A 187 13.13 1.16 0.04
CA ALA A 187 14.45 0.84 0.61
C ALA A 187 15.22 -0.19 -0.22
N LEU A 188 14.54 -1.20 -0.79
CA LEU A 188 15.15 -2.16 -1.71
C LEU A 188 15.69 -1.47 -2.98
N PHE A 189 14.89 -0.58 -3.57
CA PHE A 189 15.29 0.21 -4.73
C PHE A 189 16.43 1.19 -4.40
N GLY A 190 16.37 1.88 -3.26
CA GLY A 190 17.40 2.80 -2.79
C GLY A 190 18.74 2.14 -2.47
N GLN A 191 18.74 0.83 -2.18
CA GLN A 191 19.94 0.01 -2.03
C GLN A 191 20.46 -0.55 -3.37
N LEU A 192 19.85 -0.14 -4.49
CA LEU A 192 20.14 -0.65 -5.84
C LEU A 192 19.96 -2.16 -5.97
N CYS A 193 19.13 -2.78 -5.12
CA CYS A 193 18.78 -4.19 -5.20
C CYS A 193 17.73 -4.45 -6.31
N VAL A 194 18.07 -4.05 -7.53
CA VAL A 194 17.19 -4.09 -8.71
C VAL A 194 17.44 -5.31 -9.60
N LYS A 195 18.41 -6.16 -9.25
CA LYS A 195 18.72 -7.42 -9.95
C LYS A 195 18.33 -8.62 -9.08
N GLU A 196 17.99 -9.71 -9.75
CA GLU A 196 17.66 -10.99 -9.10
C GLU A 196 18.75 -11.44 -8.10
N GLY A 197 18.31 -11.93 -6.94
CA GLY A 197 19.18 -12.40 -5.85
C GLY A 197 19.73 -11.31 -4.94
N MET A 198 19.59 -10.03 -5.30
CA MET A 198 19.99 -8.93 -4.42
C MET A 198 18.99 -8.76 -3.28
N ALA A 199 19.50 -8.67 -2.05
CA ALA A 199 18.69 -8.57 -0.85
C ALA A 199 19.16 -7.45 0.08
N LYS A 200 18.22 -6.95 0.87
CA LYS A 200 18.47 -6.01 1.96
C LYS A 200 17.71 -6.43 3.20
N ASN A 201 18.11 -5.91 4.35
CA ASN A 201 17.31 -5.94 5.58
C ASN A 201 17.22 -4.53 6.16
N THR A 202 16.01 -4.08 6.50
CA THR A 202 15.79 -2.77 7.10
C THR A 202 15.39 -2.95 8.57
N TYR A 203 16.11 -2.27 9.45
CA TYR A 203 15.89 -2.32 10.89
C TYR A 203 15.15 -1.05 11.33
N GLY A 204 13.86 -1.19 11.67
CA GLY A 204 13.02 -0.12 12.21
C GLY A 204 12.19 -0.65 13.39
N THR A 205 10.94 -0.22 13.50
CA THR A 205 10.00 -0.79 14.50
C THR A 205 9.87 -2.32 14.34
N GLY A 206 9.82 -2.80 13.09
CA GLY A 206 10.00 -4.20 12.68
C GLY A 206 11.31 -4.41 11.89
N CYS A 207 11.62 -5.67 11.57
CA CYS A 207 12.70 -6.02 10.64
C CYS A 207 12.11 -6.63 9.37
N PHE A 208 12.48 -6.08 8.22
CA PHE A 208 11.95 -6.51 6.93
C PHE A 208 13.07 -6.83 5.95
N MET A 209 13.24 -8.12 5.70
CA MET A 209 14.20 -8.65 4.73
C MET A 209 13.49 -8.84 3.39
N LEU A 210 14.02 -8.23 2.34
CA LEU A 210 13.49 -8.37 0.98
C LEU A 210 14.62 -8.83 0.05
N MET A 211 14.31 -9.80 -0.81
CA MET A 211 15.18 -10.25 -1.89
C MET A 211 14.46 -10.10 -3.22
N ASN A 212 15.07 -9.40 -4.18
CA ASN A 212 14.54 -9.25 -5.54
C ASN A 212 14.59 -10.60 -6.27
N THR A 213 13.49 -11.03 -6.88
CA THR A 213 13.39 -12.29 -7.64
C THR A 213 13.24 -12.06 -9.14
N GLY A 214 13.54 -10.84 -9.61
CA GLY A 214 13.42 -10.45 -11.01
C GLY A 214 11.96 -10.43 -11.47
N GLU A 215 11.72 -10.85 -12.72
CA GLU A 215 10.39 -10.86 -13.33
C GLU A 215 9.53 -12.08 -12.90
N LYS A 216 10.07 -12.97 -12.06
CA LYS A 216 9.39 -14.20 -11.63
C LYS A 216 8.86 -14.07 -10.22
N ALA A 217 7.56 -14.27 -10.05
CA ALA A 217 6.90 -14.41 -8.76
C ALA A 217 7.25 -15.77 -8.15
N VAL A 218 8.23 -15.81 -7.24
CA VAL A 218 8.63 -17.06 -6.57
C VAL A 218 7.66 -17.36 -5.43
N LYS A 219 6.96 -18.50 -5.49
CA LYS A 219 6.12 -18.99 -4.39
C LYS A 219 7.00 -19.50 -3.24
N SER A 220 6.71 -19.06 -2.01
CA SER A 220 7.44 -19.54 -0.83
C SER A 220 6.85 -20.84 -0.29
N GLU A 221 7.72 -21.80 0.04
CA GLU A 221 7.40 -22.98 0.85
C GLU A 221 7.87 -22.84 2.31
N ASN A 222 8.50 -21.71 2.66
CA ASN A 222 9.15 -21.47 3.96
C ASN A 222 8.49 -20.33 4.75
N GLY A 223 7.22 -20.02 4.48
CA GLY A 223 6.47 -18.97 5.19
C GLY A 223 6.88 -17.54 4.87
N LEU A 224 7.55 -17.30 3.73
CA LEU A 224 7.82 -15.95 3.21
C LEU A 224 6.65 -15.46 2.36
N LEU A 225 6.57 -14.14 2.19
CA LEU A 225 5.59 -13.51 1.31
C LEU A 225 6.20 -13.32 -0.08
N THR A 226 5.42 -13.58 -1.12
CA THR A 226 5.72 -13.15 -2.48
C THR A 226 5.06 -11.81 -2.71
N THR A 227 5.80 -10.79 -3.14
CA THR A 227 5.27 -9.43 -3.31
C THR A 227 5.84 -8.77 -4.55
N ILE A 228 5.25 -7.64 -4.96
CA ILE A 228 5.79 -6.82 -6.04
C ILE A 228 6.88 -5.88 -5.51
N ALA A 229 7.93 -5.71 -6.31
CA ALA A 229 9.05 -4.79 -6.17
C ALA A 229 9.21 -3.96 -7.46
N CYS A 230 10.15 -3.01 -7.45
CA CYS A 230 10.44 -2.17 -8.62
C CYS A 230 11.71 -2.64 -9.32
N GLY A 231 11.61 -2.87 -10.63
CA GLY A 231 12.75 -3.08 -11.52
C GLY A 231 13.56 -1.79 -11.75
N PRO A 232 14.74 -1.89 -12.41
CA PRO A 232 15.66 -0.76 -12.62
C PRO A 232 15.05 0.45 -13.34
N SER A 233 14.00 0.27 -14.14
CA SER A 233 13.31 1.35 -14.87
C SER A 233 11.88 1.61 -14.36
N GLY A 234 11.53 1.07 -13.19
CA GLY A 234 10.18 1.19 -12.59
C GLY A 234 9.15 0.19 -13.13
N GLU A 235 9.58 -0.80 -13.90
CA GLU A 235 8.81 -1.98 -14.27
C GLU A 235 8.54 -2.90 -13.07
N VAL A 236 7.61 -3.85 -13.25
CA VAL A 236 7.26 -4.82 -12.21
C VAL A 236 8.36 -5.87 -12.10
N ASN A 237 9.00 -5.91 -10.93
CA ASN A 237 9.73 -7.08 -10.46
C ASN A 237 8.96 -7.69 -9.28
N TYR A 238 9.38 -8.86 -8.85
CA TYR A 238 8.91 -9.50 -7.64
C TYR A 238 9.99 -9.54 -6.57
N ALA A 239 9.57 -9.79 -5.34
CA ALA A 239 10.45 -10.03 -4.23
C ALA A 239 9.88 -11.12 -3.30
N LEU A 240 10.79 -11.82 -2.63
CA LEU A 240 10.48 -12.56 -1.42
C LEU A 240 10.71 -11.66 -0.22
N GLU A 241 9.75 -11.64 0.70
CA GLU A 241 9.79 -10.84 1.92
C GLU A 241 9.63 -11.71 3.15
N GLY A 242 10.57 -11.56 4.09
CA GLY A 242 10.43 -11.99 5.48
C GLY A 242 10.07 -10.80 6.34
N ALA A 243 8.87 -10.81 6.94
CA ALA A 243 8.39 -9.76 7.82
C ALA A 243 8.49 -10.19 9.29
N VAL A 244 9.29 -9.46 10.07
CA VAL A 244 9.37 -9.62 11.53
C VAL A 244 8.72 -8.41 12.18
N PHE A 245 7.53 -8.61 12.74
CA PHE A 245 6.69 -7.51 13.26
C PHE A 245 7.28 -6.77 14.47
N TYR A 246 8.22 -7.40 15.20
CA TYR A 246 8.89 -6.83 16.37
C TYR A 246 10.42 -6.80 16.17
N GLY A 247 10.94 -5.62 15.84
CA GLY A 247 12.37 -5.31 15.78
C GLY A 247 12.74 -4.32 16.88
N GLY A 248 13.04 -3.07 16.52
CA GLY A 248 13.37 -1.99 17.47
C GLY A 248 12.21 -1.55 18.38
N GLY A 249 10.97 -1.93 18.07
CA GLY A 249 9.79 -1.63 18.93
C GLY A 249 9.89 -2.21 20.36
N ILE A 250 10.72 -3.23 20.55
CA ILE A 250 10.99 -3.83 21.86
C ILE A 250 11.76 -2.85 22.78
N HIS A 251 12.61 -1.97 22.22
CA HIS A 251 13.32 -0.97 23.02
C HIS A 251 12.42 0.20 23.46
N SER A 252 11.40 0.55 22.67
CA SER A 252 10.44 1.60 23.02
C SER A 252 9.38 1.18 24.04
N MET A 253 9.19 -0.13 24.27
CA MET A 253 8.32 -0.65 25.33
C MET A 253 9.02 -0.73 26.70
N ALA A 254 10.34 -0.53 26.72
CA ALA A 254 11.17 -0.59 27.92
C ALA A 254 11.56 0.79 28.49
N ALA A 255 10.93 1.87 28.01
CA ALA A 255 11.15 3.25 28.44
C ALA A 255 9.87 3.88 28.99
#